data_AF-A0A2V9Y8Y1-F1
#
_entry.id   AF-A0A2V9Y8Y1-F1
#
_cell.length_a   1.000
_cell.length_b   1.000
_cell.length_c   1.000
_cell.angle_alpha   90.00
_cell.angle_beta   90.00
_cell.angle_gamma   90.00
#
_symmetry.space_group_name_H-M   'P 1'
#
loop_
_entity.id
_entity.type
_entity.pdbx_description
1 polymer ?
#
loop_
_entity_poly.entity_id
_entity_poly.type
_entity_poly.pdbx_seq_one_letter_code
_entity_poly.pdbx_strand_id
1 'polypeptide(L)'
;MKFATVTKSLVVGLALTLASSAFAASKANLTLNNPTSINGTSLKAGEYKLQWDGNGPNVEVSIMQGKKVVAKVPAKLVDLNQSSANDAALLKQNSDGTTTLAGARFQGKKFALELGEASDGMQAGSSK
;
A
#
# COMPACT_ATOMS: atom_id res chain seq x y z
N MET A 1 -62.47 -11.12 0.28
CA MET A 1 -61.38 -10.83 1.25
C MET A 1 -60.34 -11.92 1.12
N LYS A 2 -59.08 -11.57 0.78
CA LYS A 2 -58.01 -12.55 0.52
C LYS A 2 -56.73 -12.01 1.16
N PHE A 3 -56.28 -12.69 2.21
CA PHE A 3 -55.03 -12.38 2.91
C PHE A 3 -53.84 -12.83 2.06
N ALA A 4 -52.79 -12.01 1.99
CA ALA A 4 -51.48 -12.44 1.51
C ALA A 4 -50.38 -11.75 2.33
N THR A 5 -50.00 -12.44 3.40
CA THR A 5 -48.63 -12.70 3.88
C THR A 5 -47.60 -11.57 3.76
N VAL A 6 -47.29 -10.97 4.90
CA VAL A 6 -46.11 -10.09 5.09
C VAL A 6 -44.87 -10.98 5.21
N THR A 7 -44.06 -11.04 4.16
CA THR A 7 -42.78 -11.75 4.16
C THR A 7 -41.73 -10.92 4.89
N LYS A 8 -41.30 -11.39 6.07
CA LYS A 8 -40.12 -10.87 6.80
C LYS A 8 -38.86 -11.31 6.06
N SER A 9 -38.26 -10.43 5.26
CA SER A 9 -36.92 -10.65 4.73
C SER A 9 -35.89 -10.16 5.74
N LEU A 10 -35.13 -11.12 6.27
CA LEU A 10 -34.02 -10.97 7.20
C LEU A 10 -32.88 -10.18 6.53
N VAL A 11 -32.71 -8.90 6.90
CA VAL A 11 -31.53 -8.12 6.53
C VAL A 11 -30.37 -8.58 7.43
N VAL A 12 -29.49 -9.44 6.90
CA VAL A 12 -28.21 -9.76 7.52
C VAL A 12 -27.31 -8.53 7.36
N GLY A 13 -27.38 -7.62 8.33
CA GLY A 13 -26.50 -6.45 8.41
C GLY A 13 -25.12 -6.86 8.90
N LEU A 14 -24.21 -7.17 7.99
CA LEU A 14 -22.79 -7.30 8.30
C LEU A 14 -22.18 -5.90 8.48
N ALA A 15 -22.45 -5.28 9.62
CA ALA A 15 -21.76 -4.07 10.04
C ALA A 15 -20.32 -4.47 10.44
N LEU A 16 -19.40 -4.48 9.48
CA LEU A 16 -17.97 -4.45 9.79
C LEU A 16 -17.72 -3.12 10.50
N THR A 17 -17.68 -3.15 11.83
CA THR A 17 -17.17 -2.05 12.63
C THR A 17 -15.71 -1.88 12.24
N LEU A 18 -15.44 -0.95 11.34
CA LEU A 18 -14.10 -0.45 11.08
C LEU A 18 -13.63 0.14 12.41
N ALA A 19 -12.87 -0.64 13.19
CA ALA A 19 -12.21 -0.15 14.38
C ALA A 19 -11.19 0.90 13.92
N SER A 20 -11.61 2.16 13.90
CA SER A 20 -10.77 3.29 13.57
C SER A 20 -9.87 3.58 14.77
N SER A 21 -8.81 2.79 14.89
CA SER A 21 -7.70 3.12 15.78
C SER A 21 -7.05 4.41 15.27
N ALA A 22 -7.26 5.51 15.98
CA ALA A 22 -6.64 6.80 15.68
C ALA A 22 -5.15 6.74 16.07
N PHE A 23 -4.35 6.13 15.20
CA PHE A 23 -2.90 6.26 15.25
C PHE A 23 -2.47 7.53 14.50
N ALA A 24 -1.37 8.15 14.92
CA ALA A 24 -0.81 9.27 14.18
C ALA A 24 -0.29 8.76 12.83
N ALA A 25 -0.79 9.35 11.73
CA ALA A 25 -0.33 9.03 10.39
C ALA A 25 1.17 9.28 10.26
N SER A 26 1.90 8.21 9.96
CA SER A 26 3.33 8.26 9.68
C SER A 26 3.56 8.81 8.29
N LYS A 27 4.60 9.63 8.14
CA LYS A 27 4.94 10.31 6.89
C LYS A 27 6.43 10.24 6.62
N ALA A 28 6.78 10.06 5.36
CA ALA A 28 8.15 10.13 4.88
C ALA A 28 8.23 10.72 3.48
N ASN A 29 9.40 11.24 3.12
CA ASN A 29 9.66 11.72 1.76
C ASN A 29 10.36 10.63 0.96
N LEU A 30 10.12 10.62 -0.35
CA LEU A 30 10.70 9.69 -1.30
C LEU A 30 11.05 10.44 -2.58
N THR A 31 12.33 10.45 -2.94
CA THR A 31 12.81 10.95 -4.22
C THR A 31 12.96 9.79 -5.20
N LEU A 32 12.38 9.93 -6.39
CA LEU A 32 12.59 9.02 -7.51
C LEU A 32 13.42 9.71 -8.59
N ASN A 33 14.61 9.17 -8.87
CA ASN A 33 15.51 9.77 -9.87
C ASN A 33 15.13 9.37 -11.30
N ASN A 34 14.42 8.25 -11.45
CA ASN A 34 13.99 7.69 -12.74
C ASN A 34 12.52 7.29 -12.68
N PRO A 35 11.82 7.22 -13.83
CA PRO A 35 10.50 6.63 -13.91
C PRO A 35 10.48 5.22 -13.30
N THR A 36 9.53 4.97 -12.39
CA THR A 36 9.46 3.72 -11.62
C THR A 36 8.01 3.23 -11.60
N SER A 37 7.82 1.94 -11.84
CA SER A 37 6.51 1.28 -11.78
C SER A 37 6.13 0.94 -10.33
N ILE A 38 4.85 1.03 -10.03
CA ILE A 38 4.26 0.58 -8.78
C ILE A 38 2.89 -0.01 -9.05
N ASN A 39 2.73 -1.32 -8.83
CA ASN A 39 1.47 -2.05 -9.09
C ASN A 39 0.84 -1.68 -10.44
N GLY A 40 1.64 -1.71 -11.51
CA GLY A 40 1.22 -1.38 -12.88
C GLY A 40 1.07 0.12 -13.18
N THR A 41 1.20 0.99 -12.18
CA THR A 41 1.18 2.45 -12.36
C THR A 41 2.60 2.97 -12.55
N SER A 42 2.85 3.68 -13.65
CA SER A 42 4.16 4.34 -13.86
C SER A 42 4.20 5.70 -13.15
N LEU A 43 5.11 5.83 -12.17
CA LEU A 43 5.44 7.08 -11.52
C LEU A 43 6.60 7.75 -12.25
N LYS A 44 6.50 9.06 -12.47
CA LYS A 44 7.58 9.86 -13.06
C LYS A 44 8.69 10.09 -12.03
N ALA A 45 9.88 10.43 -12.49
CA ALA A 45 10.92 10.97 -11.61
C ALA A 45 10.41 12.23 -10.88
N GLY A 46 10.77 12.40 -9.63
CA GLY A 46 10.37 13.54 -8.79
C GLY A 46 10.24 13.21 -7.31
N GLU A 47 9.71 14.18 -6.58
CA GLU A 47 9.49 14.13 -5.13
C GLU A 47 8.08 13.62 -4.80
N TYR A 48 8.03 12.67 -3.88
CA TYR A 48 6.80 12.06 -3.39
C TYR A 48 6.77 12.04 -1.86
N LYS A 49 5.57 12.03 -1.31
CA LYS A 49 5.32 11.81 0.10
C LYS A 49 4.63 10.48 0.30
N LEU A 50 5.19 9.65 1.17
CA LEU A 50 4.60 8.41 1.64
C LEU A 50 3.83 8.72 2.92
N GLN A 51 2.57 8.27 2.99
CA GLN A 51 1.75 8.36 4.19
C GLN A 51 1.12 7.01 4.48
N TRP A 52 1.21 6.54 5.72
CA TRP A 52 0.59 5.29 6.16
C TRP A 52 0.16 5.39 7.63
N ASP A 53 -0.78 4.54 8.01
CA ASP A 53 -1.28 4.43 9.38
C ASP A 53 -1.00 3.02 9.91
N GLY A 54 -0.48 2.94 11.14
CA GLY A 54 -0.10 1.69 11.79
C GLY A 54 1.37 1.32 11.66
N ASN A 55 1.79 0.35 12.47
CA ASN A 55 3.17 -0.15 12.56
C ASN A 55 3.25 -1.67 12.31
N GLY A 56 2.21 -2.25 11.71
CA GLY A 56 2.07 -3.70 11.55
C GLY A 56 2.58 -4.22 10.19
N PRO A 57 2.50 -5.53 9.96
CA PRO A 57 2.91 -6.16 8.70
C PRO A 57 1.93 -5.90 7.54
N ASN A 58 0.78 -5.27 7.80
CA ASN A 58 -0.24 -4.96 6.80
C ASN A 58 -0.66 -3.49 6.98
N VAL A 59 0.09 -2.59 6.36
CA VAL A 59 -0.26 -1.16 6.29
C VAL A 59 -0.55 -0.78 4.84
N GLU A 60 -1.43 0.19 4.62
CA GLU A 60 -1.61 0.81 3.30
C GLU A 60 -0.78 2.08 3.23
N VAL A 61 0.10 2.17 2.23
CA VAL A 61 0.88 3.38 1.94
C VAL A 61 0.18 4.15 0.82
N SER A 62 -0.20 5.38 1.13
CA SER A 62 -0.59 6.39 0.15
C SER A 62 0.65 7.13 -0.36
N ILE A 63 0.88 7.08 -1.66
CA ILE A 63 1.94 7.82 -2.34
C ILE A 63 1.35 9.08 -2.91
N MET A 64 1.91 10.23 -2.52
CA MET A 64 1.37 11.53 -2.86
C MET A 64 2.37 12.36 -3.64
N GLN A 65 1.90 13.02 -4.70
CA GLN A 65 2.62 14.09 -5.38
C GLN A 65 1.97 15.43 -5.03
N GLY A 66 2.69 16.25 -4.26
CA GLY A 66 2.12 17.46 -3.65
C GLY A 66 0.97 17.12 -2.69
N LYS A 67 -0.27 17.46 -3.07
CA LYS A 67 -1.50 17.18 -2.28
C LYS A 67 -2.34 16.03 -2.86
N LYS A 68 -1.96 15.47 -4.01
CA LYS A 68 -2.73 14.45 -4.71
C LYS A 68 -2.17 13.06 -4.40
N VAL A 69 -3.04 12.13 -4.00
CA VAL A 69 -2.69 10.70 -3.94
C VAL A 69 -2.59 10.18 -5.37
N VAL A 70 -1.41 9.66 -5.74
CA VAL A 70 -1.14 9.12 -7.09
C VAL A 70 -1.16 7.60 -7.13
N ALA A 71 -0.90 6.93 -6.00
CA ALA A 71 -1.01 5.49 -5.85
C ALA A 71 -1.30 5.13 -4.39
N LYS A 72 -1.95 3.99 -4.19
CA LYS A 72 -2.11 3.33 -2.88
C LYS A 72 -1.64 1.91 -3.01
N VAL A 73 -0.81 1.47 -2.08
CA VAL A 73 -0.23 0.13 -2.12
C VAL A 73 -0.19 -0.50 -0.74
N PRO A 74 -0.43 -1.83 -0.64
CA PRO A 74 -0.12 -2.54 0.59
C PRO A 74 1.39 -2.47 0.85
N ALA A 75 1.78 -2.46 2.12
CA ALA A 75 3.16 -2.46 2.54
C ALA A 75 3.29 -3.08 3.94
N LYS A 76 4.53 -3.35 4.32
CA LYS A 76 4.92 -3.76 5.67
C LYS A 76 6.09 -2.92 6.15
N LEU A 77 6.13 -2.66 7.45
CA LEU A 77 7.33 -2.12 8.10
C LEU A 77 8.25 -3.28 8.42
N VAL A 78 9.50 -3.17 8.00
CA VAL A 78 10.54 -4.16 8.25
C VAL A 78 11.62 -3.53 9.11
N ASP A 79 11.92 -4.13 10.26
CA ASP A 79 13.02 -3.70 11.11
C ASP A 79 14.37 -3.92 10.42
N LEU A 80 15.25 -2.94 10.57
CA LEU A 80 16.62 -2.99 10.08
C LEU A 80 17.57 -3.20 11.25
N ASN A 81 18.58 -4.06 11.06
CA ASN A 81 19.61 -4.34 12.07
C ASN A 81 20.40 -3.08 12.48
N GLN A 82 20.47 -2.08 11.59
CA GLN A 82 21.14 -0.81 11.82
C GLN A 82 20.31 0.34 11.23
N SER A 83 20.53 1.56 11.72
CA SER A 83 19.88 2.74 11.16
C SER A 83 20.37 2.99 9.74
N SER A 84 19.46 3.35 8.83
CA SER A 84 19.88 3.70 7.46
C SER A 84 20.74 4.96 7.47
N ALA A 85 21.83 4.94 6.70
CA ALA A 85 22.74 6.08 6.56
C ALA A 85 22.12 7.25 5.76
N ASN A 86 21.18 6.92 4.86
CA ASN A 86 20.55 7.86 3.94
C ASN A 86 19.12 7.43 3.59
N ASP A 87 18.33 8.40 3.14
CA ASP A 87 17.05 8.14 2.49
C ASP A 87 17.29 7.48 1.13
N ALA A 88 16.51 6.45 0.80
CA ALA A 88 16.57 5.83 -0.53
C ALA A 88 15.28 5.09 -0.90
N ALA A 89 14.89 5.21 -2.17
CA ALA A 89 13.98 4.28 -2.81
C ALA A 89 14.65 2.91 -2.95
N LEU A 90 13.95 1.85 -2.57
CA LEU A 90 14.37 0.48 -2.85
C LEU A 90 13.74 0.06 -4.17
N LEU A 91 14.59 -0.27 -5.13
CA LEU A 91 14.21 -0.50 -6.52
C LEU A 91 14.51 -1.95 -6.90
N LYS A 92 13.56 -2.58 -7.58
CA LYS A 92 13.71 -3.90 -8.20
C LYS A 92 13.82 -3.70 -9.70
N GLN A 93 14.93 -4.14 -10.28
CA GLN A 93 15.09 -4.14 -11.73
C GLN A 93 14.34 -5.33 -12.33
N ASN A 94 13.53 -5.08 -13.35
CA ASN A 94 12.73 -6.09 -14.04
C ASN A 94 13.50 -6.61 -15.26
N SER A 95 13.11 -7.80 -15.75
CA SER A 95 13.73 -8.43 -16.93
C SER A 95 13.51 -7.67 -18.24
N ASP A 96 12.49 -6.81 -18.29
CA ASP A 96 12.17 -5.95 -19.44
C ASP A 96 12.96 -4.61 -19.44
N GLY A 97 13.87 -4.42 -18.47
CA GLY A 97 14.66 -3.20 -18.30
C GLY A 97 13.93 -2.07 -17.54
N THR A 98 12.68 -2.27 -17.14
CA THR A 98 11.97 -1.32 -16.27
C THR A 98 12.37 -1.50 -14.80
N THR A 99 12.00 -0.53 -13.98
CA THR A 99 12.25 -0.58 -12.53
C THR A 99 10.94 -0.51 -11.76
N THR A 100 10.78 -1.34 -10.74
CA THR A 100 9.64 -1.34 -9.83
C THR A 100 10.05 -0.80 -8.46
N LEU A 101 9.20 0.02 -7.83
CA LEU A 101 9.40 0.50 -6.48
C LEU A 101 9.05 -0.63 -5.51
N ALA A 102 10.07 -1.21 -4.87
CA ALA A 102 9.91 -2.28 -3.88
C ALA A 102 9.78 -1.75 -2.45
N GLY A 103 10.19 -0.50 -2.19
CA GLY A 103 10.25 0.01 -0.82
C GLY A 103 10.91 1.37 -0.69
N ALA A 104 11.08 1.79 0.56
CA ALA A 104 11.86 2.95 0.93
C ALA A 104 12.51 2.77 2.31
N ARG A 105 13.74 3.25 2.45
CA ARG A 105 14.42 3.36 3.74
C ARG A 105 14.68 4.82 4.10
N PHE A 106 14.75 5.10 5.40
CA PHE A 106 14.77 6.46 5.92
C PHE A 106 15.98 6.70 6.81
N GLN A 107 16.69 7.80 6.59
CA GLN A 107 17.90 8.16 7.30
C GLN A 107 17.66 8.19 8.82
N GLY A 108 18.58 7.58 9.56
CA GLY A 108 18.52 7.49 11.02
C GLY A 108 17.42 6.56 11.55
N LYS A 109 16.58 5.98 10.69
CA LYS A 109 15.55 5.02 11.10
C LYS A 109 16.06 3.59 11.00
N LYS A 110 15.64 2.77 11.98
CA LYS A 110 15.89 1.33 12.04
C LYS A 110 14.73 0.52 11.44
N PHE A 111 14.00 1.10 10.50
CA PHE A 111 12.96 0.41 9.75
C PHE A 111 12.97 0.86 8.29
N ALA A 112 12.43 0.01 7.42
CA ALA A 112 12.11 0.31 6.04
C ALA A 112 10.64 0.02 5.77
N LEU A 113 10.08 0.69 4.77
CA LEU A 113 8.83 0.29 4.14
C LEU A 113 9.16 -0.67 3.00
N GLU A 114 8.57 -1.86 3.03
CA GLU A 114 8.55 -2.78 1.90
C GLU A 114 7.15 -2.76 1.31
N LEU A 115 7.03 -2.35 0.05
CA LEU A 115 5.75 -2.27 -0.65
C LEU A 115 5.43 -3.67 -1.17
N GLY A 116 4.22 -4.13 -0.88
CA GLY A 116 3.68 -5.34 -1.46
C GLY A 116 3.40 -5.11 -2.94
N GLU A 117 3.78 -6.08 -3.76
CA GLU A 117 3.11 -6.26 -5.04
C GLU A 117 1.62 -6.43 -4.71
N ALA A 118 0.75 -5.59 -5.30
CA ALA A 118 -0.68 -5.86 -5.23
C ALA A 118 -0.82 -7.28 -5.77
N SER A 119 -1.07 -8.23 -4.88
CA SER A 119 -1.41 -9.58 -5.28
C SER A 119 -2.54 -9.41 -6.26
N ASP A 120 -2.27 -9.71 -7.53
CA ASP A 120 -3.28 -9.88 -8.54
C ASP A 120 -4.16 -11.01 -8.02
N GLY A 121 -5.19 -10.61 -7.27
CA GLY A 121 -6.10 -11.52 -6.62
C GLY A 121 -6.97 -12.09 -7.72
N MET A 122 -6.45 -13.10 -8.41
CA MET A 122 -7.15 -14.25 -8.98
C MET A 122 -6.23 -14.93 -10.00
N GLN A 123 -5.36 -15.85 -9.56
CA GLN A 123 -4.95 -16.92 -10.47
C GLN A 123 -6.19 -17.78 -10.73
N ALA A 124 -6.92 -17.40 -11.76
CA ALA A 124 -8.07 -18.12 -12.26
C ALA A 124 -7.65 -19.51 -12.74
N GLY A 125 -8.26 -20.53 -12.16
CA GLY A 125 -8.56 -21.80 -12.82
C GLY A 125 -7.38 -22.69 -13.20
N SER A 126 -6.90 -23.48 -12.25
CA SER A 126 -6.38 -24.82 -12.55
C SER A 126 -7.39 -25.88 -12.11
N SER A 127 -8.47 -26.02 -12.88
CA SER A 127 -9.27 -27.25 -12.89
C SER A 127 -8.73 -28.13 -14.02
N LYS A 128 -8.18 -29.29 -13.67
CA LYS A 128 -8.00 -30.41 -14.59
C LYS A 128 -8.57 -31.66 -13.97
#